data_AF-A0A832V5Q0-F1
#
_entry.id   AF-A0A832V5Q0-F1
#
_cell.length_a   1.000
_cell.length_b   1.000
_cell.length_c   1.000
_cell.angle_alpha   90.00
_cell.angle_beta   90.00
_cell.angle_gamma   90.00
#
_symmetry.space_group_name_H-M   'P 1'
#
loop_
_entity.id
_entity.type
_entity.pdbx_description
1 polymer ?
#
loop_
_entity_poly.entity_id
_entity_poly.type
_entity_poly.pdbx_seq_one_letter_code
_entity_poly.pdbx_strand_id
1 'polypeptide(L)'
;MFKEKKIPKHIKNILQKLKKNEHEFGEFCLKNTVEALKANGYTDAHIWAPTILPGVLGEMEYVESDLDLEEWILELEGMERDVVESIYDTFLYMKENLKGSKEKDIKAALVYSLSKKLESMDKEKYKKLYG
;
A
#
# COMPACT_ATOMS: atom_id res chain seq x y z
N MET A 1 9.68 -22.40 -10.22
CA MET A 1 8.40 -22.74 -9.56
C MET A 1 8.29 -21.89 -8.30
N PHE A 2 7.65 -20.72 -8.37
CA PHE A 2 7.44 -19.88 -7.19
C PHE A 2 6.39 -20.56 -6.32
N LYS A 3 6.80 -21.13 -5.17
CA LYS A 3 5.85 -21.54 -4.14
C LYS A 3 5.04 -20.32 -3.76
N GLU A 4 3.71 -20.37 -3.90
CA GLU A 4 2.83 -19.36 -3.31
C GLU A 4 3.16 -19.25 -1.82
N LYS A 5 3.79 -18.14 -1.43
CA LYS A 5 4.04 -17.84 -0.02
C LYS A 5 2.67 -17.74 0.65
N LYS A 6 2.33 -18.73 1.47
CA LYS A 6 1.12 -18.71 2.31
C LYS A 6 1.03 -17.36 3.02
N ILE A 7 -0.15 -16.72 2.94
CA ILE A 7 -0.44 -15.45 3.63
C ILE A 7 -0.19 -15.65 5.13
N PRO A 8 0.63 -14.81 5.78
CA PRO A 8 0.86 -14.89 7.22
C PRO A 8 -0.43 -14.78 8.02
N LYS A 9 -0.54 -15.52 9.13
CA LYS A 9 -1.79 -15.64 9.91
C LYS A 9 -2.31 -14.28 10.42
N HIS A 10 -1.41 -13.40 10.86
CA HIS A 10 -1.78 -12.08 11.37
C HIS A 10 -2.38 -11.20 10.25
N ILE A 11 -1.78 -11.19 9.07
CA ILE A 11 -2.32 -10.51 7.87
C ILE A 11 -3.68 -11.11 7.49
N LYS A 12 -3.79 -12.44 7.44
CA LYS A 12 -5.05 -13.13 7.12
C LYS A 12 -6.19 -12.71 8.05
N ASN A 13 -5.90 -12.56 9.35
CA ASN A 13 -6.90 -12.10 10.32
C ASN A 13 -7.38 -10.67 10.03
N ILE A 14 -6.46 -9.77 9.65
CA ILE A 14 -6.82 -8.40 9.25
C ILE A 14 -7.72 -8.40 8.01
N LEU A 15 -7.31 -9.12 6.96
CA LEU A 15 -8.06 -9.27 5.72
C LEU A 15 -9.48 -9.83 5.97
N GLN A 16 -9.60 -10.84 6.85
CA GLN A 16 -10.89 -11.38 7.27
C GLN A 16 -11.77 -10.35 7.99
N LYS A 17 -11.21 -9.55 8.89
CA LYS A 17 -11.96 -8.46 9.55
C LYS A 17 -12.44 -7.42 8.54
N LEU A 18 -11.62 -7.11 7.54
CA LEU A 18 -11.96 -6.21 6.44
C LEU A 18 -12.96 -6.80 5.44
N LYS A 19 -13.25 -8.11 5.52
CA LYS A 19 -14.05 -8.85 4.54
C LYS A 19 -13.51 -8.66 3.11
N LYS A 20 -12.18 -8.61 2.96
CA LYS A 20 -11.47 -8.48 1.70
C LYS A 20 -10.41 -9.57 1.58
N ASN A 21 -10.10 -10.01 0.36
CA ASN A 21 -8.86 -10.74 0.11
C ASN A 21 -7.68 -9.78 -0.13
N GLU A 22 -6.46 -10.31 -0.27
CA GLU A 22 -5.24 -9.54 -0.48
C GLU A 22 -5.26 -8.72 -1.77
N HIS A 23 -5.89 -9.22 -2.84
CA HIS A 23 -5.99 -8.52 -4.11
C HIS A 23 -6.97 -7.35 -4.04
N GLU A 24 -8.16 -7.57 -3.47
CA GLU A 24 -9.18 -6.55 -3.26
C GLU A 24 -8.69 -5.44 -2.33
N PHE A 25 -7.93 -5.81 -1.30
CA PHE A 25 -7.36 -4.83 -0.39
C PHE A 25 -6.22 -4.05 -1.03
N GLY A 26 -5.32 -4.73 -1.76
CA GLY A 26 -4.25 -4.07 -2.50
C GLY A 26 -4.77 -3.12 -3.57
N GLU A 27 -5.86 -3.49 -4.25
CA GLU A 27 -6.53 -2.62 -5.22
C GLU A 27 -7.18 -1.40 -4.57
N PHE A 28 -7.82 -1.58 -3.41
CA PHE A 28 -8.36 -0.47 -2.64
C PHE A 28 -7.26 0.53 -2.25
N CYS A 29 -6.15 0.05 -1.68
CA CYS A 29 -5.03 0.91 -1.30
C CYS A 29 -4.42 1.64 -2.50
N LEU A 30 -4.16 0.92 -3.61
CA LEU A 30 -3.62 1.54 -4.84
C LEU A 30 -4.58 2.59 -5.40
N LYS A 31 -5.88 2.30 -5.41
CA LYS A 31 -6.90 3.24 -5.90
C LYS A 31 -6.89 4.52 -5.07
N ASN A 32 -6.83 4.43 -3.73
CA ASN A 32 -6.76 5.61 -2.87
C ASN A 32 -5.53 6.46 -3.18
N THR A 33 -4.35 5.84 -3.36
CA THR A 33 -3.13 6.56 -3.75
C THR A 33 -3.27 7.25 -5.10
N VAL A 34 -3.84 6.57 -6.10
CA VAL A 34 -4.09 7.18 -7.41
C VAL A 34 -5.07 8.35 -7.31
N GLU A 35 -6.12 8.22 -6.50
CA GLU A 35 -7.12 9.28 -6.29
C GLU A 35 -6.52 10.49 -5.55
N ALA A 36 -5.67 10.27 -4.54
CA ALA A 36 -4.93 11.32 -3.85
C ALA A 36 -4.02 12.09 -4.81
N LEU A 37 -3.23 11.39 -5.63
CA LEU A 37 -2.39 12.03 -6.64
C LEU A 37 -3.21 12.82 -7.68
N LYS A 38 -4.36 12.29 -8.12
CA LYS A 38 -5.25 13.04 -9.03
C LYS A 38 -5.78 14.31 -8.38
N ALA A 39 -6.14 14.25 -7.10
CA ALA A 39 -6.61 15.41 -6.35
C ALA A 39 -5.55 16.51 -6.25
N ASN A 40 -4.27 16.12 -6.20
CA ASN A 40 -3.13 17.05 -6.19
C ASN A 40 -2.64 17.46 -7.59
N GLY A 41 -3.38 17.10 -8.64
CA GLY A 41 -3.17 17.60 -10.00
C GLY A 41 -2.28 16.73 -10.91
N TYR A 42 -1.87 15.54 -10.48
CA TYR A 42 -1.06 14.65 -11.31
C TYR A 42 -1.91 13.87 -12.31
N THR A 43 -1.89 14.30 -13.58
CA THR A 43 -2.68 13.71 -14.68
C THR A 43 -2.36 12.24 -14.94
N ASP A 44 -1.10 11.85 -14.75
CA ASP A 44 -0.60 10.49 -14.95
C ASP A 44 -0.50 9.68 -13.66
N ALA A 45 -1.30 10.01 -12.63
CA ALA A 45 -1.29 9.34 -11.33
C ALA A 45 -1.36 7.80 -11.39
N HIS A 46 -2.05 7.25 -12.38
CA HIS A 46 -2.17 5.81 -12.61
C HIS A 46 -0.86 5.14 -13.07
N ILE A 47 0.09 5.93 -13.57
CA ILE A 47 1.45 5.51 -13.94
C ILE A 47 2.40 5.82 -12.78
N TRP A 48 2.26 7.00 -12.15
CA TRP A 48 3.15 7.43 -11.08
C TRP A 48 2.98 6.63 -9.79
N ALA A 49 1.74 6.36 -9.33
CA ALA A 49 1.53 5.62 -8.09
C ALA A 49 2.22 4.24 -8.11
N PRO A 50 2.02 3.37 -9.13
CA PRO A 50 2.71 2.09 -9.18
C PRO A 50 4.23 2.20 -9.33
N THR A 51 4.76 3.34 -9.79
CA THR A 51 6.19 3.59 -9.96
C THR A 51 6.86 3.99 -8.65
N ILE A 52 6.19 4.81 -7.83
CA ILE A 52 6.72 5.34 -6.57
C ILE A 52 6.49 4.36 -5.41
N LEU A 53 5.32 3.70 -5.38
CA LEU A 53 4.92 2.82 -4.27
C LEU A 53 5.93 1.72 -3.90
N PRO A 54 6.66 1.07 -4.83
CA PRO A 54 7.67 0.09 -4.46
C PRO A 54 8.77 0.65 -3.54
N GLY A 55 9.21 1.89 -3.77
CA GLY A 55 10.19 2.57 -2.93
C GLY A 55 9.61 2.89 -1.55
N VAL A 56 8.44 3.54 -1.55
CA VAL A 56 7.70 3.88 -0.32
C VAL A 56 7.42 2.64 0.54
N LEU A 57 6.97 1.54 -0.05
CA LEU A 57 6.69 0.31 0.70
C LEU A 57 7.94 -0.31 1.31
N GLY A 58 9.11 -0.18 0.66
CA GLY A 58 10.38 -0.63 1.20
C GLY A 58 10.78 0.14 2.46
N GLU A 59 10.53 1.45 2.49
CA GLU A 59 10.83 2.31 3.64
C GLU A 59 9.78 2.18 4.77
N MET A 60 8.51 1.96 4.41
CA MET A 60 7.39 1.76 5.33
C MET A 60 7.58 0.58 6.31
N GLU A 61 8.43 -0.39 5.96
CA GLU A 61 8.80 -1.48 6.86
C GLU A 61 9.54 -0.99 8.12
N TYR A 62 10.34 0.08 8.00
CA TYR A 62 11.20 0.64 9.05
C TYR A 62 10.51 1.67 9.95
N VAL A 63 9.36 2.20 9.54
CA VAL A 63 8.56 3.14 10.33
C VAL A 63 7.98 2.43 11.56
N GLU A 64 8.40 2.78 12.78
CA GLU A 64 7.97 2.09 14.00
C GLU A 64 6.77 2.76 14.67
N SER A 65 6.60 4.07 14.45
CA SER A 65 5.56 4.88 15.07
C SER A 65 4.83 5.81 14.09
N ASP A 66 3.66 6.32 14.50
CA ASP A 66 2.95 7.38 13.76
C ASP A 66 3.82 8.65 13.64
N LEU A 67 4.63 8.97 14.66
CA LEU A 67 5.54 10.12 14.66
C LEU A 67 6.64 9.96 13.61
N ASP A 68 7.24 8.77 13.50
CA ASP A 68 8.29 8.51 12.50
C ASP A 68 7.76 8.75 11.08
N LEU A 69 6.48 8.46 10.87
CA LEU A 69 5.85 8.65 9.57
C LEU A 69 5.51 10.12 9.30
N GLU A 70 5.06 10.85 10.32
CA GLU A 70 4.86 12.29 10.22
C GLU A 70 6.18 13.02 9.94
N GLU A 71 7.27 12.62 10.60
CA GLU A 71 8.61 13.14 10.32
C GLU A 71 9.05 12.83 8.90
N TRP A 72 8.85 11.59 8.43
CA TRP A 72 9.17 11.21 7.06
C TRP A 72 8.38 12.02 6.02
N ILE A 73 7.08 12.26 6.25
CA ILE A 73 6.26 13.12 5.37
C ILE A 73 6.83 14.53 5.27
N LEU A 74 7.36 15.09 6.37
CA LEU A 74 7.95 16.44 6.39
C LEU A 74 9.24 16.55 5.58
N GLU A 75 9.96 15.43 5.37
CA GLU A 75 11.20 15.38 4.59
C GLU A 75 10.94 15.21 3.08
N LEU A 76 9.73 14.85 2.68
CA LEU A 76 9.36 14.58 1.30
C LEU A 76 8.71 15.78 0.61
N GLU A 77 8.85 15.85 -0.71
CA GLU A 77 8.20 16.86 -1.55
C GLU A 77 7.52 16.23 -2.77
N GLY A 78 6.52 16.93 -3.31
CA GLY A 78 5.81 16.52 -4.53
C GLY A 78 5.15 15.14 -4.43
N MET A 79 5.21 14.37 -5.52
CA MET A 79 4.48 13.10 -5.63
C MET A 79 4.87 12.06 -4.58
N GLU A 80 6.12 12.03 -4.12
CA GLU A 80 6.56 11.07 -3.10
C GLU A 80 5.86 11.36 -1.77
N ARG A 81 5.81 12.63 -1.37
CA ARG A 81 5.06 13.07 -0.19
C ARG A 81 3.59 12.70 -0.31
N ASP A 82 2.96 13.03 -1.45
CA ASP A 82 1.54 12.75 -1.68
C ASP A 82 1.20 11.26 -1.64
N VAL A 83 2.13 10.40 -2.11
CA VAL A 83 1.99 8.95 -2.01
C VAL A 83 2.09 8.50 -0.55
N VAL A 84 3.09 8.96 0.21
CA VAL A 84 3.26 8.58 1.62
C VAL A 84 2.07 9.05 2.46
N GLU A 85 1.61 10.29 2.28
CA GLU A 85 0.41 10.83 2.92
C GLU A 85 -0.82 9.95 2.61
N SER A 86 -1.03 9.54 1.34
CA SER A 86 -2.18 8.69 0.99
C SER A 86 -2.14 7.29 1.64
N ILE A 87 -0.93 6.73 1.82
CA ILE A 87 -0.73 5.46 2.50
C ILE A 87 -0.99 5.63 3.99
N TYR A 88 -0.56 6.75 4.57
CA TYR A 88 -0.84 7.09 5.96
C TYR A 88 -2.33 7.25 6.22
N ASP A 89 -3.02 8.02 5.40
CA ASP A 89 -4.47 8.21 5.49
C ASP A 89 -5.21 6.87 5.41
N THR A 90 -4.77 5.99 4.50
CA THR A 90 -5.33 4.65 4.39
C THR A 90 -5.05 3.83 5.65
N PHE A 91 -3.84 3.95 6.24
CA PHE A 91 -3.49 3.28 7.49
C PHE A 91 -4.30 3.79 8.68
N LEU A 92 -4.49 5.11 8.81
CA LEU A 92 -5.33 5.73 9.85
C LEU A 92 -6.79 5.29 9.70
N TYR A 93 -7.33 5.33 8.49
CA TYR A 93 -8.67 4.82 8.20
C TYR A 93 -8.81 3.34 8.62
N MET A 94 -7.80 2.51 8.37
CA MET A 94 -7.81 1.12 8.83
C MET A 94 -7.74 1.00 10.35
N LYS A 95 -6.91 1.80 11.04
CA LYS A 95 -6.83 1.84 12.52
C LYS A 95 -8.20 2.14 13.12
N GLU A 96 -8.93 3.10 12.56
CA GLU A 96 -10.27 3.47 13.02
C GLU A 96 -11.32 2.38 12.79
N ASN A 97 -11.25 1.67 11.65
CA ASN A 97 -12.22 0.63 11.29
C ASN A 97 -11.91 -0.74 11.92
N LEU A 98 -10.66 -0.97 12.33
CA LEU A 98 -10.18 -2.24 12.87
C LEU A 98 -9.83 -2.15 14.37
N LYS A 99 -10.58 -1.34 15.14
CA LYS A 99 -10.37 -1.16 16.59
C LYS A 99 -10.15 -2.49 17.31
N GLY A 100 -9.09 -2.54 18.11
CA GLY A 100 -8.66 -3.76 18.83
C GLY A 100 -7.73 -4.68 18.03
N SER A 101 -7.35 -4.32 16.80
CA SER A 101 -6.24 -4.97 16.09
C SER A 101 -4.92 -4.28 16.41
N LYS A 102 -3.80 -5.00 16.33
CA LYS A 102 -2.47 -4.39 16.53
C LYS A 102 -2.10 -3.58 15.29
N GLU A 103 -1.58 -2.37 15.49
CA GLU A 103 -1.16 -1.48 14.42
C GLU A 103 -0.17 -2.13 13.46
N LYS A 104 0.84 -2.82 14.01
CA LYS A 104 1.80 -3.58 13.21
C LYS A 104 1.16 -4.64 12.29
N ASP A 105 0.04 -5.24 12.71
CA ASP A 105 -0.65 -6.25 11.91
C ASP A 105 -1.43 -5.57 10.77
N ILE A 106 -2.03 -4.40 11.03
CA ILE A 106 -2.69 -3.56 10.03
C ILE A 106 -1.66 -3.08 8.99
N LYS A 107 -0.53 -2.54 9.46
CA LYS A 107 0.58 -2.09 8.60
C LYS A 107 1.08 -3.24 7.73
N ALA A 108 1.36 -4.40 8.33
CA ALA A 108 1.78 -5.58 7.60
C ALA A 108 0.77 -6.02 6.53
N ALA A 109 -0.54 -5.93 6.83
CA ALA A 109 -1.57 -6.27 5.86
C ALA A 109 -1.63 -5.28 4.69
N LEU A 110 -1.46 -3.98 4.97
CA LEU A 110 -1.39 -2.94 3.95
C LEU A 110 -0.19 -3.17 3.03
N VAL A 111 1.01 -3.28 3.60
CA VAL A 111 2.26 -3.49 2.85
C VAL A 111 2.19 -4.78 2.02
N TYR A 112 1.73 -5.88 2.63
CA TYR A 112 1.61 -7.16 1.94
C TYR A 112 0.66 -7.10 0.74
N SER A 113 -0.55 -6.57 0.94
CA SER A 113 -1.58 -6.53 -0.10
C SER A 113 -1.21 -5.57 -1.22
N LEU A 114 -0.64 -4.42 -0.90
CA LEU A 114 -0.18 -3.46 -1.91
C LEU A 114 1.00 -4.03 -2.72
N SER A 115 1.98 -4.65 -2.07
CA SER A 115 3.09 -5.35 -2.75
C SER A 115 2.59 -6.42 -3.71
N LYS A 116 1.59 -7.22 -3.30
CA LYS A 116 0.99 -8.25 -4.16
C LYS A 116 0.27 -7.67 -5.37
N LYS A 117 -0.40 -6.53 -5.22
CA LYS A 117 -1.05 -5.84 -6.34
C LYS A 117 -0.01 -5.35 -7.34
N LEU A 118 1.07 -4.71 -6.87
CA LEU A 118 2.16 -4.22 -7.72
C LEU A 118 2.87 -5.36 -8.47
N GLU A 119 3.21 -6.46 -7.78
CA GLU A 119 3.79 -7.66 -8.41
C GLU A 119 2.88 -8.22 -9.53
N SER A 120 1.55 -8.16 -9.34
CA SER A 120 0.60 -8.65 -10.34
C SER A 120 0.55 -7.75 -11.58
N MET A 121 0.61 -6.44 -11.38
CA MET A 121 0.68 -5.46 -12.48
C MET A 121 1.95 -5.62 -13.30
N ASP A 122 3.10 -5.83 -12.65
CA ASP A 122 4.36 -6.08 -13.35
C ASP A 122 4.29 -7.36 -14.20
N LYS A 123 3.76 -8.45 -13.65
CA LYS A 123 3.57 -9.70 -14.41
C LYS A 123 2.67 -9.50 -15.63
N GLU A 124 1.59 -8.75 -15.49
CA GLU A 124 0.70 -8.42 -16.61
C GLU A 124 1.40 -7.56 -17.67
N LYS A 125 2.19 -6.56 -17.24
CA LYS A 125 2.99 -5.71 -18.13
C LYS A 125 4.02 -6.55 -18.90
N TYR A 126 4.77 -7.41 -18.22
CA TYR A 126 5.71 -8.33 -18.86
C TYR A 126 5.02 -9.28 -19.84
N LYS A 127 3.87 -9.85 -19.46
CA LYS A 127 3.11 -10.73 -20.36
C LYS A 127 2.65 -10.01 -21.62
N LYS A 128 2.23 -8.75 -21.54
CA LYS A 128 1.84 -7.96 -22.72
C LYS A 128 3.01 -7.59 -23.63
N LEU A 129 4.21 -7.46 -23.08
CA LEU A 129 5.41 -7.04 -23.84
C LEU A 129 6.15 -8.21 -24.49
N TYR A 130 6.07 -9.41 -23.91
CA TYR A 130 6.93 -10.54 -24.30
C TYR A 130 6.20 -11.89 -24.43
N GLY A 131 4.89 -11.95 -24.17
CA GLY A 131 4.07 -13.17 -24.24
C GLY A 131 3.13 -13.16 -25.43
#